data_AF-T1A479-F1
#
_entry.id   AF-T1A479-F1
#
_cell.length_a   1.000
_cell.length_b   1.000
_cell.length_c   1.000
_cell.angle_alpha   90.00
_cell.angle_beta   90.00
_cell.angle_gamma   90.00
#
_symmetry.space_group_name_H-M   'P 1'
#
loop_
_entity.id
_entity.type
_entity.pdbx_description
1 polymer ?
#
loop_
_entity_poly.entity_id
_entity_poly.type
_entity_poly.pdbx_seq_one_letter_code
_entity_poly.pdbx_strand_id
1 'polypeptide(L)'
;MDTAIALEAKRMCETTGKTDAPSPGRRAIEAAVARACNRIAPLWPLKNFVAVNPFLGFSDQTFSATCATLRRVARVDMLMPRAFYRQALATGVIDDMDLATALATVPKSAATRLDVAALKQALAKEPSRTARPSAVVATIAEVLDTLAAGDQQASRTAFMIDEISKWCAAYFDEGQA
;
A
#
# COMPACT_ATOMS: atom_id res chain seq x y z
N MET A 1 -7.04 24.00 52.95
CA MET A 1 -6.77 22.55 52.80
C MET A 1 -6.50 22.17 51.33
N ASP A 2 -6.70 23.09 50.38
CA ASP A 2 -6.58 22.82 48.93
C ASP A 2 -5.19 23.03 48.32
N THR A 3 -4.21 23.57 49.05
CA THR A 3 -2.86 23.81 48.52
C THR A 3 -1.96 22.58 48.61
N ALA A 4 -2.28 21.62 49.49
CA ALA A 4 -1.50 20.38 49.67
C ALA A 4 -1.76 19.36 48.55
N ILE A 5 -3.03 19.22 48.12
CA ILE A 5 -3.44 18.27 47.07
C ILE A 5 -2.84 18.66 45.70
N ALA A 6 -2.71 19.97 45.42
CA ALA A 6 -2.12 20.47 44.18
C ALA A 6 -0.58 20.25 44.11
N LEU A 7 0.12 20.26 45.25
CA LEU A 7 1.55 19.94 45.29
C LEU A 7 1.82 18.43 45.18
N GLU A 8 0.94 17.59 45.72
CA GLU A 8 1.04 16.13 45.64
C GLU A 8 0.78 15.62 44.21
N ALA A 9 -0.20 16.20 43.50
CA ALA A 9 -0.43 15.87 42.08
C ALA A 9 0.76 16.26 41.18
N LYS A 10 1.50 17.32 41.53
CA LYS A 10 2.68 17.76 40.78
C LYS A 10 3.93 16.92 41.09
N ARG A 11 4.11 16.46 42.33
CA ARG A 11 5.19 15.52 42.73
C ARG A 11 5.00 14.10 42.20
N MET A 12 3.77 13.66 41.99
CA MET A 12 3.47 12.33 41.45
C MET A 12 3.75 12.23 39.93
N CYS A 13 3.84 13.38 39.24
CA CYS A 13 4.17 13.46 37.81
C CYS A 13 5.68 13.50 37.52
N GLU A 14 6.52 13.81 38.52
CA GLU A 14 7.96 14.03 38.33
C GLU A 14 8.84 12.80 38.62
N THR A 15 8.27 11.63 38.94
CA THR A 15 9.07 10.44 39.35
C THR A 15 8.99 9.24 38.41
N THR A 16 8.89 9.45 37.09
CA THR A 16 9.29 8.42 36.11
C THR A 16 9.99 9.03 34.90
N GLY A 17 10.95 9.92 35.16
CA GLY A 17 11.98 10.30 34.21
C GLY A 17 13.03 9.20 34.07
N LYS A 18 12.66 8.06 33.51
CA LYS A 18 13.63 7.16 32.88
C LYS A 18 13.36 7.22 31.38
N THR A 19 14.09 8.10 30.70
CA THR A 19 14.19 8.11 29.25
C THR A 19 14.93 6.82 28.85
N ASP A 20 14.23 5.69 28.93
CA ASP A 20 14.71 4.44 28.38
C ASP A 20 14.88 4.68 26.88
N ALA A 21 16.13 4.68 26.43
CA ALA A 21 16.46 4.70 25.01
C ALA A 21 15.53 3.69 24.31
N PRO A 22 14.87 4.07 23.20
CA PRO A 22 13.85 3.23 22.61
C PRO A 22 14.45 1.86 22.34
N SER A 23 13.81 0.83 22.89
CA SER A 23 14.27 -0.55 22.73
C SER A 23 14.48 -0.84 21.23
N PRO A 24 15.42 -1.71 20.85
CA PRO A 24 15.69 -1.99 19.44
C PRO A 24 14.42 -2.32 18.64
N GLY A 25 13.44 -2.98 19.26
CA GLY A 25 12.13 -3.25 18.68
C GLY A 25 11.27 -1.99 18.43
N ARG A 26 11.22 -1.03 19.38
CA ARG A 26 10.48 0.23 19.20
C ARG A 26 11.03 1.03 18.03
N ARG A 27 12.36 1.18 17.94
CA ARG A 27 13.00 1.88 16.80
C ARG A 27 12.71 1.22 15.45
N ALA A 28 12.70 -0.11 15.40
CA ALA A 28 12.38 -0.85 14.19
C ALA A 28 10.93 -0.60 13.74
N ILE A 29 9.99 -0.56 14.69
CA ILE A 29 8.58 -0.23 14.43
C ILE A 29 8.44 1.21 13.95
N GLU A 30 9.04 2.18 14.63
CA GLU A 30 9.02 3.59 14.23
C GLU A 30 9.55 3.79 12.81
N ALA A 31 10.68 3.15 12.49
CA ALA A 31 11.24 3.18 11.14
C ALA A 31 10.32 2.51 10.11
N ALA A 32 9.62 1.44 10.47
CA ALA A 32 8.65 0.80 9.59
C ALA A 32 7.42 1.68 9.36
N VAL A 33 6.91 2.33 10.41
CA VAL A 33 5.79 3.29 10.34
C VAL A 33 6.17 4.47 9.45
N ALA A 34 7.33 5.09 9.67
CA ALA A 34 7.80 6.20 8.84
C ALA A 34 7.91 5.82 7.36
N ARG A 35 8.46 4.64 7.04
CA ARG A 35 8.51 4.13 5.66
C ARG A 35 7.12 3.90 5.08
N ALA A 36 6.16 3.41 5.86
CA ALA A 36 4.79 3.20 5.42
C ALA A 36 4.08 4.53 5.14
N CYS A 37 4.23 5.53 6.02
CA CYS A 37 3.68 6.87 5.83
C CYS A 37 4.22 7.51 4.55
N ASN A 38 5.51 7.34 4.24
CA ASN A 38 6.11 7.84 3.00
C ASN A 38 5.58 7.15 1.71
N ARG A 39 4.80 6.07 1.83
CA ARG A 39 4.11 5.46 0.68
C ARG A 39 2.81 6.18 0.31
N ILE A 40 2.26 6.94 1.25
CA ILE A 40 1.05 7.72 1.07
C ILE A 40 1.50 9.10 0.59
N ALA A 41 1.00 9.51 -0.58
CA ALA A 41 1.30 10.85 -1.05
C ALA A 41 0.73 11.89 -0.06
N PRO A 42 1.40 13.03 0.14
CA PRO A 42 0.93 14.06 1.06
C PRO A 42 -0.42 14.60 0.58
N LEU A 43 -1.47 14.34 1.37
CA LEU A 43 -2.86 14.71 1.08
C LEU A 43 -3.29 16.00 1.79
N TRP A 44 -2.48 16.48 2.73
CA TRP A 44 -2.77 17.66 3.55
C TRP A 44 -1.68 18.73 3.41
N PRO A 45 -2.04 20.03 3.43
CA PRO A 45 -3.40 20.56 3.55
C PRO A 45 -4.23 20.36 2.26
N LEU A 46 -5.55 20.13 2.40
CA LEU A 46 -6.48 19.84 1.30
C LEU A 46 -6.45 20.86 0.15
N LYS A 47 -6.15 22.12 0.45
CA LYS A 47 -5.95 23.18 -0.57
C LYS A 47 -4.84 22.90 -1.59
N ASN A 48 -3.94 21.97 -1.28
CA ASN A 48 -2.85 21.51 -2.15
C ASN A 48 -3.13 20.12 -2.75
N PHE A 49 -4.38 19.64 -2.69
CA PHE A 49 -4.78 18.38 -3.30
C PHE A 49 -4.74 18.49 -4.82
N VAL A 50 -3.58 18.19 -5.40
CA VAL A 50 -3.39 17.94 -6.82
C VAL A 50 -3.32 16.43 -7.01
N ALA A 51 -3.81 15.91 -8.14
CA ALA A 51 -3.64 14.51 -8.48
C ALA A 51 -2.15 14.13 -8.50
N VAL A 52 -1.68 13.57 -7.39
CA VAL A 52 -0.30 13.14 -7.18
C VAL A 52 -0.12 11.75 -7.79
N ASN A 53 1.04 11.53 -8.40
CA ASN A 53 1.40 10.25 -9.01
C ASN A 53 1.18 9.09 -8.02
N PRO A 54 0.34 8.08 -8.33
CA PRO A 54 0.07 6.96 -7.42
C PRO A 54 1.32 6.12 -7.10
N PHE A 55 2.40 6.30 -7.87
CA PHE A 55 3.69 5.65 -7.67
C PHE A 55 4.72 6.51 -6.93
N LEU A 56 4.38 7.72 -6.46
CA LEU A 56 5.33 8.63 -5.80
C LEU A 56 6.05 7.95 -4.63
N GLY A 57 5.29 7.26 -3.79
CA GLY A 57 5.80 6.47 -2.68
C GLY A 57 6.62 5.24 -3.08
N PHE A 58 6.62 4.85 -4.35
CA PHE A 58 7.31 3.67 -4.89
C PHE A 58 8.45 4.04 -5.84
N SER A 59 8.90 5.28 -5.82
CA SER A 59 9.98 5.79 -6.68
C SER A 59 11.33 5.08 -6.47
N ASP A 60 11.51 4.40 -5.34
CA ASP A 60 12.66 3.56 -5.02
C ASP A 60 12.60 2.16 -5.66
N GLN A 61 11.49 1.79 -6.30
CA GLN A 61 11.22 0.47 -6.87
C GLN A 61 11.04 0.52 -8.38
N THR A 62 11.39 -0.57 -9.06
CA THR A 62 11.03 -0.75 -10.46
C THR A 62 9.51 -0.88 -10.61
N PHE A 63 8.96 -0.51 -11.76
CA PHE A 63 7.52 -0.63 -12.03
C PHE A 63 7.00 -2.06 -11.80
N SER A 64 7.76 -3.07 -12.22
CA SER A 64 7.41 -4.48 -11.98
C SER A 64 7.33 -4.84 -10.50
N ALA A 65 8.30 -4.38 -9.68
CA ALA A 65 8.31 -4.61 -8.25
C ALA A 65 7.14 -3.90 -7.54
N THR A 66 6.82 -2.68 -7.99
CA THR A 66 5.67 -1.90 -7.51
C THR A 66 4.36 -2.60 -7.82
N CYS A 67 4.16 -3.07 -9.06
CA CYS A 67 2.98 -3.86 -9.44
C CYS A 67 2.82 -5.12 -8.58
N ALA A 68 3.91 -5.85 -8.33
CA ALA A 68 3.89 -7.03 -7.47
C ALA A 68 3.52 -6.68 -6.02
N THR A 69 4.06 -5.57 -5.48
CA THR A 69 3.74 -5.08 -4.14
C THR A 69 2.28 -4.68 -4.01
N LEU A 70 1.75 -3.92 -4.95
CA LEU A 70 0.36 -3.44 -4.93
C LEU A 70 -0.64 -4.58 -5.14
N ARG A 71 -0.32 -5.56 -5.98
CA ARG A 71 -1.10 -6.79 -6.08
C ARG A 71 -1.11 -7.58 -4.77
N ARG A 72 0.02 -7.64 -4.06
CA ARG A 72 0.14 -8.39 -2.81
C ARG A 72 -0.55 -7.71 -1.63
N VAL A 73 -0.43 -6.39 -1.51
CA VAL A 73 -0.88 -5.62 -0.34
C VAL A 73 -2.24 -4.97 -0.56
N ALA A 74 -2.45 -4.35 -1.72
CA ALA A 74 -3.69 -3.64 -2.04
C ALA A 74 -4.68 -4.49 -2.87
N ARG A 75 -4.26 -5.67 -3.33
CA ARG A 75 -5.07 -6.55 -4.21
C ARG A 75 -5.50 -5.87 -5.52
N VAL A 76 -4.72 -4.89 -5.99
CA VAL A 76 -4.96 -4.16 -7.24
C VAL A 76 -4.04 -4.71 -8.34
N ASP A 77 -4.59 -4.98 -9.52
CA ASP A 77 -3.81 -5.27 -10.71
C ASP A 77 -3.52 -3.97 -11.46
N MET A 78 -2.24 -3.63 -11.61
CA MET A 78 -1.77 -2.39 -12.24
C MET A 78 -1.57 -2.49 -13.76
N LEU A 79 -1.69 -3.70 -14.31
CA LEU A 79 -1.50 -3.96 -15.73
C LEU A 79 -2.84 -4.28 -16.38
N MET A 80 -2.95 -4.00 -17.68
CA MET A 80 -4.13 -4.40 -18.45
C MET A 80 -4.26 -5.93 -18.47
N PRO A 81 -5.49 -6.47 -18.60
CA PRO A 81 -5.69 -7.91 -18.78
C PRO A 81 -4.95 -8.42 -20.02
N ARG A 82 -4.55 -9.71 -20.02
CA ARG A 82 -3.88 -10.34 -21.18
C ARG A 82 -4.69 -10.21 -22.49
N ALA A 83 -6.02 -10.22 -22.40
CA ALA A 83 -6.90 -10.02 -23.56
C ALA A 83 -6.63 -8.70 -24.30
N PHE A 84 -6.34 -7.62 -23.57
CA PHE A 84 -6.02 -6.32 -24.14
C PHE A 84 -4.78 -6.40 -25.04
N TYR A 85 -3.67 -6.96 -24.53
CA TYR A 85 -2.43 -7.05 -25.30
C TYR A 85 -2.54 -8.03 -26.47
N ARG A 86 -3.35 -9.10 -26.35
CA ARG A 86 -3.64 -10.00 -27.49
C ARG A 86 -4.35 -9.27 -28.60
N GLN A 87 -5.35 -8.46 -28.26
CA GLN A 87 -6.06 -7.66 -29.24
C GLN A 87 -5.12 -6.63 -29.88
N ALA A 88 -4.29 -5.95 -29.09
CA ALA A 88 -3.34 -4.97 -29.61
C ALA A 88 -2.34 -5.57 -30.61
N LEU A 89 -1.86 -6.80 -30.37
CA LEU A 89 -1.04 -7.54 -31.34
C LEU A 89 -1.83 -7.94 -32.59
N ALA A 90 -3.06 -8.43 -32.40
CA ALA A 90 -3.90 -8.85 -33.52
C ALA A 90 -4.30 -7.69 -34.45
N THR A 91 -4.45 -6.48 -33.91
CA THR A 91 -4.76 -5.27 -34.68
C THR A 91 -3.53 -4.51 -35.15
N GLY A 92 -2.31 -4.98 -34.85
CA GLY A 92 -1.06 -4.30 -35.22
C GLY A 92 -0.80 -2.98 -34.48
N VAL A 93 -1.47 -2.74 -33.34
CA VAL A 93 -1.18 -1.60 -32.46
C VAL A 93 0.14 -1.81 -31.71
N ILE A 94 0.48 -3.08 -31.46
CA ILE A 94 1.78 -3.53 -30.98
C ILE A 94 2.31 -4.49 -32.04
N ASP A 95 3.58 -4.38 -32.41
CA ASP A 95 4.26 -5.32 -33.31
C ASP A 95 5.47 -6.03 -32.66
N ASP A 96 6.16 -6.86 -33.44
CA ASP A 96 7.31 -7.64 -32.94
C ASP A 96 8.52 -6.76 -32.64
N MET A 97 8.67 -5.62 -33.33
CA MET A 97 9.72 -4.65 -33.04
C MET A 97 9.47 -3.92 -31.72
N ASP A 98 8.22 -3.59 -31.41
CA ASP A 98 7.85 -3.02 -30.11
C ASP A 98 8.22 -3.98 -28.98
N LEU A 99 7.90 -5.27 -29.14
CA LEU A 99 8.26 -6.30 -28.16
C LEU A 99 9.78 -6.47 -28.02
N ALA A 100 10.51 -6.49 -29.14
CA ALA A 100 11.97 -6.58 -29.13
C ALA A 100 12.62 -5.35 -28.47
N THR A 101 12.11 -4.16 -28.76
CA THR A 101 12.57 -2.90 -28.18
C THR A 101 12.31 -2.88 -26.68
N ALA A 102 11.11 -3.28 -26.24
CA ALA A 102 10.78 -3.38 -24.83
C ALA A 102 11.71 -4.37 -24.11
N LEU A 103 11.98 -5.54 -24.70
CA LEU A 103 12.91 -6.54 -24.14
C LEU A 103 14.32 -5.99 -23.96
N ALA A 104 14.80 -5.15 -24.89
CA ALA A 104 16.12 -4.55 -24.80
C ALA A 104 16.28 -3.58 -23.61
N THR A 105 15.18 -3.03 -23.09
CA THR A 105 15.19 -2.14 -21.90
C THR A 105 15.26 -2.90 -20.57
N VAL A 106 14.99 -4.21 -20.57
CA VAL A 106 14.95 -5.01 -19.34
C VAL A 106 16.38 -5.35 -18.90
N PRO A 107 16.72 -5.19 -17.60
CA PRO A 107 18.04 -5.56 -17.09
C PRO A 107 18.38 -7.01 -17.44
N LYS A 108 19.59 -7.25 -17.94
CA LYS A 108 20.04 -8.58 -18.41
C LYS A 108 19.91 -9.68 -17.34
N SER A 109 20.01 -9.34 -16.06
CA SER A 109 19.80 -10.26 -14.93
C SER A 109 18.38 -10.84 -14.87
N ALA A 110 17.38 -10.11 -15.36
CA ALA A 110 15.99 -10.56 -15.49
C ALA A 110 15.67 -11.12 -16.89
N ALA A 111 16.41 -10.70 -17.92
CA ALA A 111 16.11 -10.98 -19.33
C ALA A 111 16.70 -12.29 -19.88
N THR A 112 17.56 -13.01 -19.13
CA THR A 112 18.36 -14.15 -19.65
C THR A 112 17.58 -15.34 -20.26
N ARG A 113 16.23 -15.33 -20.27
CA ARG A 113 15.38 -16.38 -20.89
C ARG A 113 14.16 -15.84 -21.66
N LEU A 114 14.10 -14.55 -21.97
CA LEU A 114 12.91 -13.95 -22.61
C LEU A 114 13.24 -13.48 -24.03
N ASP A 115 12.54 -14.05 -25.01
CA ASP A 115 12.49 -13.57 -26.38
C ASP A 115 11.03 -13.22 -26.79
N VAL A 116 10.86 -12.66 -27.98
CA VAL A 116 9.55 -12.25 -28.50
C VAL A 116 8.59 -13.45 -28.58
N ALA A 117 9.09 -14.62 -28.95
CA ALA A 117 8.29 -15.84 -29.04
C ALA A 117 7.77 -16.29 -27.66
N ALA A 118 8.63 -16.28 -26.65
CA ALA A 118 8.30 -16.59 -25.27
C ALA A 118 7.29 -15.60 -24.68
N LEU A 119 7.40 -14.30 -25.02
CA LEU A 119 6.40 -13.30 -24.63
C LEU A 119 5.02 -13.61 -25.23
N LYS A 120 4.97 -13.89 -26.53
CA LYS A 120 3.72 -14.26 -27.22
C LYS A 120 3.10 -15.55 -26.64
N GLN A 121 3.92 -16.56 -26.35
CA GLN A 121 3.48 -17.79 -25.69
C GLN A 121 2.94 -17.52 -24.28
N ALA A 122 3.62 -16.67 -23.50
CA ALA A 122 3.15 -16.29 -22.17
C ALA A 122 1.85 -15.49 -22.21
N LEU A 123 1.60 -14.74 -23.28
CA LEU A 123 0.39 -13.97 -23.49
C LEU A 123 -0.81 -14.84 -23.91
N ALA A 124 -0.55 -15.93 -24.65
CA ALA A 124 -1.57 -16.91 -25.03
C ALA A 124 -2.11 -17.71 -23.83
N LYS A 125 -1.35 -17.82 -22.75
CA LYS A 125 -1.77 -18.52 -21.53
C LYS A 125 -2.72 -17.65 -20.71
N GLU A 126 -3.93 -18.15 -20.45
CA GLU A 126 -4.82 -17.53 -19.49
C GLU A 126 -4.20 -17.56 -18.08
N PRO A 127 -4.23 -16.44 -17.33
CA PRO A 127 -3.80 -16.47 -15.94
C PRO A 127 -4.76 -17.39 -15.17
N SER A 128 -4.20 -18.34 -14.41
CA SER A 128 -5.02 -19.19 -13.56
C SER A 128 -5.85 -18.32 -12.61
N ARG A 129 -7.19 -18.48 -12.62
CA ARG A 129 -8.10 -17.81 -11.67
C ARG A 129 -7.75 -18.11 -10.21
N THR A 130 -7.06 -19.23 -9.95
CA THR A 130 -6.60 -19.64 -8.62
C THR A 130 -5.31 -18.93 -8.17
N ALA A 131 -4.66 -18.14 -9.04
CA ALA A 131 -3.42 -17.44 -8.76
C ALA A 131 -3.62 -15.95 -8.40
N ARG A 132 -4.81 -15.57 -7.88
CA ARG A 132 -4.84 -14.40 -6.99
C ARG A 132 -4.08 -14.84 -5.74
N PRO A 133 -2.92 -14.24 -5.43
CA PRO A 133 -2.26 -14.53 -4.17
C PRO A 133 -3.32 -14.35 -3.08
N SER A 134 -3.43 -15.30 -2.16
CA SER A 134 -4.15 -15.05 -0.92
C SER A 134 -3.60 -13.74 -0.36
N ALA A 135 -4.48 -12.91 0.21
CA ALA A 135 -4.05 -11.65 0.81
C ALA A 135 -2.96 -11.97 1.83
N VAL A 136 -1.71 -11.69 1.46
CA VAL A 136 -0.56 -12.10 2.28
C VAL A 136 -0.52 -11.27 3.57
N VAL A 137 -1.21 -10.14 3.56
CA VAL A 137 -1.43 -9.28 4.71
C VAL A 137 -2.93 -8.99 4.79
N ALA A 138 -3.60 -9.53 5.80
CA ALA A 138 -4.94 -9.12 6.18
C ALA A 138 -4.85 -8.31 7.48
N THR A 139 -5.56 -7.19 7.52
CA THR A 139 -5.80 -6.45 8.76
C THR A 139 -6.66 -7.29 9.71
N ILE A 140 -6.58 -6.99 11.01
CA ILE A 140 -7.43 -7.64 12.01
C ILE A 140 -8.92 -7.46 11.67
N ALA A 141 -9.30 -6.28 11.16
CA ALA A 141 -10.68 -6.01 10.74
C ALA A 141 -11.13 -6.92 9.59
N GLU A 142 -10.30 -7.10 8.55
CA GLU A 142 -10.59 -8.02 7.44
C GLU A 142 -10.70 -9.48 7.90
N VAL A 143 -9.86 -9.91 8.85
CA VAL A 143 -9.93 -11.26 9.43
C VAL A 143 -11.26 -11.43 10.18
N LEU A 144 -11.63 -10.47 11.02
CA LEU A 144 -12.88 -10.52 11.77
C LEU A 144 -14.10 -10.48 10.84
N ASP A 145 -14.06 -9.72 9.76
CA ASP A 145 -15.12 -9.71 8.74
C ASP A 145 -15.25 -11.08 8.06
N THR A 146 -14.12 -11.74 7.75
CA THR A 146 -14.13 -13.08 7.15
C THR A 146 -14.72 -14.13 8.09
N LEU A 147 -14.42 -14.04 9.40
CA LEU A 147 -14.94 -14.95 10.41
C LEU A 147 -16.43 -14.72 10.73
N ALA A 148 -16.98 -13.56 10.38
CA ALA A 148 -18.38 -13.20 10.66
C ALA A 148 -19.42 -14.00 9.86
N ALA A 149 -18.99 -14.78 8.86
CA ALA A 149 -19.80 -15.72 8.08
C ALA A 149 -21.15 -15.18 7.57
N GLY A 150 -21.26 -13.87 7.31
CA GLY A 150 -22.47 -13.26 6.75
C GLY A 150 -23.40 -12.54 7.72
N ASP A 151 -23.01 -12.32 8.99
CA ASP A 151 -23.65 -11.30 9.82
C ASP A 151 -23.21 -9.91 9.33
N GLN A 152 -23.82 -9.47 8.23
CA GLN A 152 -23.38 -8.32 7.42
C GLN A 152 -23.76 -6.96 8.00
N GLN A 153 -24.43 -6.92 9.16
CA GLN A 153 -25.02 -5.66 9.64
C GLN A 153 -23.97 -4.63 10.09
N ALA A 154 -22.69 -5.03 10.26
CA ALA A 154 -21.59 -4.09 10.43
C ALA A 154 -20.26 -4.69 9.92
N SER A 155 -19.79 -4.27 8.75
CA SER A 155 -18.39 -4.50 8.38
C SER A 155 -17.48 -3.80 9.39
N ARG A 156 -16.65 -4.58 10.07
CA ARG A 156 -15.63 -4.07 11.00
C ARG A 156 -14.58 -3.28 10.25
N THR A 157 -14.29 -3.66 9.00
CA THR A 157 -13.42 -2.87 8.12
C THR A 157 -14.01 -1.49 7.87
N ALA A 158 -15.28 -1.41 7.46
CA ALA A 158 -15.96 -0.14 7.21
C ALA A 158 -16.04 0.72 8.47
N PHE A 159 -16.40 0.13 9.61
CA PHE A 159 -16.44 0.80 10.91
C PHE A 159 -15.08 1.39 11.29
N MET A 160 -14.00 0.59 11.21
CA MET A 160 -12.65 1.06 11.53
C MET A 160 -12.20 2.18 10.60
N ILE A 161 -12.50 2.09 9.29
CA ILE A 161 -12.21 3.16 8.33
C ILE A 161 -12.95 4.44 8.71
N ASP A 162 -14.25 4.36 9.02
CA ASP A 162 -15.08 5.51 9.35
C ASP A 162 -14.60 6.22 10.63
N GLU A 163 -14.36 5.48 11.71
CA GLU A 163 -13.90 6.05 12.98
C GLU A 163 -12.49 6.66 12.89
N ILE A 164 -11.56 6.00 12.19
CA ILE A 164 -10.23 6.56 11.93
C ILE A 164 -10.35 7.82 11.08
N SER A 165 -11.22 7.82 10.06
CA SER A 165 -11.41 8.97 9.17
C SER A 165 -12.00 10.16 9.92
N LYS A 166 -13.01 9.96 10.78
CA LYS A 166 -13.59 11.00 11.64
C LYS A 166 -12.54 11.60 12.57
N TRP A 167 -11.74 10.77 13.22
CA TRP A 167 -10.68 11.25 14.10
C TRP A 167 -9.63 12.06 13.34
N CYS A 168 -9.16 11.53 12.19
CA CYS A 168 -8.20 12.23 11.34
C CYS A 168 -8.75 13.56 10.82
N ALA A 169 -10.02 13.59 10.41
CA ALA A 169 -10.68 14.83 10.01
C ALA A 169 -10.69 15.82 11.17
N ALA A 170 -11.18 15.45 12.35
CA ALA A 170 -11.23 16.37 13.50
C ALA A 170 -9.84 16.83 13.99
N TYR A 171 -8.80 16.00 13.87
CA TYR A 171 -7.46 16.30 14.38
C TYR A 171 -6.60 17.12 13.39
N PHE A 172 -6.66 16.79 12.09
CA PHE A 172 -5.86 17.44 11.06
C PHE A 172 -6.60 18.56 10.30
N ASP A 173 -7.90 18.73 10.55
CA ASP A 173 -8.65 19.87 10.05
C ASP A 173 -8.21 21.15 10.78
N GLU A 174 -7.27 21.86 10.17
CA GLU A 174 -6.83 23.20 10.60
C GLU A 174 -7.89 24.28 10.28
N GLY A 175 -9.19 23.95 10.35
CA GLY A 175 -10.31 24.83 10.00
C GLY A 175 -10.51 25.01 8.49
N GLN A 176 -10.29 23.96 7.70
CA GLN A 176 -10.50 23.94 6.26
C GLN A 176 -11.85 23.32 5.84
N ALA A 177 -12.59 22.69 6.76
CA ALA A 177 -13.94 22.18 6.55
C ALA A 177 -15.04 23.18 6.94
#